data_AF-A0A522SVV8-F1
#
_entry.id   AF-A0A522SVV8-F1
#
_cell.length_a   1.000
_cell.length_b   1.000
_cell.length_c   1.000
_cell.angle_alpha   90.00
_cell.angle_beta   90.00
_cell.angle_gamma   90.00
#
_symmetry.space_group_name_H-M   'P 1'
#
loop_
_entity.id
_entity.type
_entity.pdbx_description
1 polymer ?
#
loop_
_entity_poly.entity_id
_entity_poly.type
_entity_poly.pdbx_seq_one_letter_code
_entity_poly.pdbx_strand_id
1 'polypeptide(L)' 'MTRVIWLVCDSLGLGAAPDAAAYGDLGADTFGHIAAACAAAARGPLRLPQFSRLGLPQAHAAIHGQAAP' A
#
# COMPACT_ATOMS: atom_id res chain seq x y z
N MET A 1 25.80 -11.92 -7.40
CA MET A 1 25.11 -10.75 -7.96
C MET A 1 25.98 -9.52 -7.71
N THR A 2 26.17 -8.63 -8.68
CA THR A 2 27.07 -7.45 -8.55
C THR A 2 26.34 -6.11 -8.60
N ARG A 3 25.03 -6.10 -8.87
CA ARG A 3 24.23 -4.89 -9.03
C ARG A 3 22.92 -5.02 -8.27
N VAL A 4 22.48 -3.92 -7.69
CA VAL A 4 21.17 -3.77 -7.06
C VAL A 4 20.41 -2.67 -7.79
N ILE A 5 19.12 -2.90 -8.06
CA ILE A 5 18.21 -1.87 -8.53
C ILE A 5 17.37 -1.46 -7.33
N TRP A 6 17.52 -0.20 -6.89
CA TRP A 6 16.74 0.36 -5.80
C TRP A 6 15.71 1.34 -6.38
N LEU A 7 14.43 1.01 -6.20
CA LEU A 7 13.31 1.84 -6.61
C LEU A 7 12.63 2.39 -5.36
N VAL A 8 12.41 3.70 -5.32
CA VAL A 8 11.65 4.38 -4.27
C VAL A 8 10.34 4.85 -4.87
N CYS A 9 9.23 4.27 -4.42
CA CYS A 9 7.89 4.79 -4.70
C CYS A 9 7.59 5.85 -3.64
N ASP A 10 7.96 7.10 -3.93
CA ASP A 10 7.82 8.20 -2.99
C ASP A 10 6.36 8.30 -2.49
N SER A 11 6.20 8.50 -1.18
CA SER A 11 4.93 8.61 -0.45
C SER A 11 3.96 7.39 -0.46
N LEU A 12 4.32 6.26 -1.09
CA LEU A 12 3.45 5.07 -1.12
C LEU A 12 3.53 4.27 0.20
N GLY A 13 2.81 4.75 1.22
CA GLY A 13 2.65 4.05 2.51
C GLY A 13 1.63 2.90 2.47
N LEU A 14 1.81 1.91 3.35
CA LEU A 14 0.94 0.72 3.48
C LEU A 14 0.04 0.73 4.72
N GLY A 15 0.04 1.82 5.48
CA GLY A 15 -0.65 1.92 6.76
C GLY A 15 0.08 2.83 7.73
N ALA A 16 -0.61 3.20 8.80
CA ALA A 16 -0.10 4.06 9.85
C ALA A 16 1.04 3.36 10.60
N ALA A 17 2.12 4.09 10.86
CA ALA A 17 3.21 3.60 11.70
C ALA A 17 2.75 3.44 13.17
N PRO A 18 3.46 2.65 14.00
CA PRO A 18 3.11 2.47 15.41
C PRO A 18 3.02 3.76 16.23
N ASP A 19 3.75 4.81 15.82
CA ASP A 19 3.82 6.13 16.45
C ASP A 19 2.97 7.19 15.74
N ALA A 20 2.10 6.82 14.78
CA ALA A 20 1.29 7.76 14.00
C ALA A 20 0.45 8.74 14.84
N ALA A 21 0.06 8.34 16.06
CA ALA A 21 -0.63 9.23 17.00
C ALA A 21 0.17 10.48 17.38
N ALA A 22 1.50 10.38 17.48
CA ALA A 22 2.36 11.52 17.80
C ALA A 22 2.42 12.56 16.68
N TYR A 23 2.06 12.15 15.45
CA TYR A 23 2.09 13.00 14.25
C TYR A 23 0.70 13.41 13.77
N GLY A 24 -0.36 12.92 14.41
CA GLY A 24 -1.74 13.16 13.97
C GLY A 24 -2.17 12.32 12.76
N ASP A 25 -1.42 11.26 12.43
CA ASP A 25 -1.60 10.42 11.25
C ASP A 25 -2.34 9.10 11.57
N LEU A 26 -3.10 9.05 12.67
CA LEU A 26 -3.91 7.88 13.00
C LEU A 26 -4.87 7.56 11.85
N GLY A 27 -4.83 6.30 11.41
CA GLY A 27 -5.66 5.82 10.30
C GLY A 27 -5.11 6.13 8.91
N ALA A 28 -3.90 6.68 8.77
CA ALA A 28 -3.27 6.81 7.47
C ALA A 28 -3.10 5.42 6.80
N ASP A 29 -3.54 5.28 5.55
CA ASP A 29 -3.32 4.09 4.74
C ASP A 29 -3.37 4.48 3.25
N THR A 30 -2.25 5.03 2.73
CA THR A 30 -2.19 5.55 1.36
C THR A 30 -2.58 4.48 0.34
N PHE A 31 -1.94 3.30 0.39
CA PHE A 31 -2.24 2.22 -0.55
C PHE A 31 -3.69 1.72 -0.41
N GLY A 32 -4.16 1.45 0.81
CA GLY A 32 -5.53 0.97 1.02
C GLY A 32 -6.60 1.97 0.59
N HIS A 33 -6.43 3.26 0.91
CA HIS A 33 -7.36 4.30 0.48
C HIS A 33 -7.38 4.49 -1.04
N ILE A 34 -6.23 4.45 -1.71
CA ILE A 34 -6.16 4.51 -3.18
C ILE A 34 -6.85 3.29 -3.80
N ALA A 35 -6.60 2.10 -3.27
CA ALA A 35 -7.20 0.85 -3.76
C ALA A 35 -8.72 0.89 -3.63
N ALA A 36 -9.25 1.27 -2.46
CA ALA A 36 -10.68 1.45 -2.22
C ALA A 36 -11.31 2.51 -3.14
N ALA A 37 -10.63 3.65 -3.32
CA ALA A 37 -11.11 4.70 -4.22
C ALA A 37 -11.14 4.23 -5.69
N CYS A 38 -10.18 3.41 -6.12
CA CYS A 38 -10.22 2.80 -7.45
C CYS A 38 -11.38 1.81 -7.58
N ALA A 39 -11.54 0.90 -6.61
CA ALA A 39 -12.61 -0.09 -6.64
C ALA A 39 -14.02 0.53 -6.75
N ALA A 40 -14.23 1.70 -6.14
CA ALA A 40 -15.49 2.46 -6.24
C ALA A 40 -15.63 3.29 -7.53
N ALA A 41 -14.54 3.53 -8.27
CA ALA A 41 -14.57 4.34 -9.48
C ALA A 41 -15.03 3.52 -10.70
N ALA A 42 -15.60 4.20 -11.71
CA ALA A 42 -16.05 3.55 -12.95
C ALA A 42 -14.94 2.79 -13.71
N ARG A 43 -13.66 3.12 -13.46
CA ARG A 43 -12.50 2.43 -14.04
C ARG A 43 -12.23 1.05 -13.41
N GLY A 44 -12.85 0.74 -12.27
CA GLY A 44 -12.62 -0.49 -11.52
C GLY A 44 -11.36 -0.50 -10.64
N PRO A 45 -11.05 -1.66 -10.03
CA PRO A 45 -10.05 -1.79 -8.97
C PRO A 45 -8.63 -1.43 -9.42
N LEU A 46 -7.78 -1.10 -8.45
CA LEU A 46 -6.37 -0.81 -8.71
C LEU A 46 -5.64 -2.08 -9.19
N ARG A 47 -5.12 -2.05 -10.43
CA ARG A 47 -4.43 -3.20 -11.03
C ARG A 47 -2.92 -3.00 -11.09
N LEU A 48 -2.20 -3.66 -10.17
CA LEU A 48 -0.73 -3.64 -10.12
C LEU A 48 -0.15 -5.08 -10.19
N PRO A 49 -0.33 -5.82 -11.29
CA PRO A 49 -0.09 -7.27 -11.30
C PRO A 49 1.36 -7.67 -10.99
N GLN A 50 2.34 -6.84 -11.38
CA GLN A 50 3.74 -7.07 -11.06
C GLN A 50 4.01 -6.88 -9.56
N PHE A 51 3.48 -5.81 -8.95
CA PHE A 51 3.61 -5.59 -7.50
C PHE A 51 2.85 -6.63 -6.68
N SER A 52 1.68 -7.09 -7.16
CA SER A 52 0.96 -8.20 -6.56
C SER A 52 1.80 -9.48 -6.54
N ARG A 53 2.48 -9.79 -7.65
CA ARG A 53 3.41 -10.93 -7.72
C ARG A 53 4.63 -10.75 -6.83
N LEU A 54 5.09 -9.51 -6.62
CA LEU A 54 6.21 -9.19 -5.73
C LEU A 54 5.84 -9.14 -4.24
N GLY A 55 4.56 -9.26 -3.88
CA GLY A 55 4.13 -9.37 -2.49
C GLY A 55 3.48 -8.11 -1.88
N LEU A 56 3.17 -7.08 -2.68
CA LEU A 56 2.62 -5.81 -2.17
C LEU A 56 1.31 -5.99 -1.36
N PRO A 57 0.29 -6.76 -1.83
CA PRO A 57 -0.93 -7.00 -1.05
C PRO A 57 -0.67 -7.72 0.28
N GLN A 58 0.31 -8.63 0.30
CA GLN A 58 0.70 -9.38 1.50
C GLN A 58 1.41 -8.47 2.51
N ALA A 59 2.23 -7.52 2.05
CA ALA A 59 2.87 -6.54 2.90
C ALA A 59 1.85 -5.59 3.55
N HIS A 60 0.83 -5.15 2.80
CA HIS A 60 -0.30 -4.39 3.36
C HIS A 60 -1.10 -5.25 4.36
N ALA A 61 -1.45 -6.49 4.00
CA ALA A 61 -2.17 -7.40 4.87
C ALA A 61 -1.43 -7.73 6.18
N ALA A 62 -0.11 -7.69 6.20
CA ALA A 62 0.68 -7.89 7.42
C ALA A 62 0.41 -6.81 8.50
N ILE A 63 -0.09 -5.65 8.10
CA ILE A 63 -0.43 -4.53 9.00
C ILE A 63 -1.93 -4.56 9.35
N HIS A 64 -2.79 -4.87 8.38
CA HIS A 64 -4.25 -4.71 8.51
C HIS A 64 -5.03 -6.02 8.71
N GLY A 65 -4.37 -7.18 8.61
CA GLY A 65 -4.99 -8.51 8.68
C GLY A 65 -5.70 -8.96 7.39
N GLN A 66 -5.86 -8.06 6.41
CA GLN A 66 -6.42 -8.35 5.09
C GLN A 66 -5.80 -7.43 4.03
N ALA A 67 -5.78 -7.88 2.78
CA ALA A 67 -5.27 -7.09 1.67
C ALA A 67 -6.28 -6.00 1.26
N ALA A 68 -5.75 -4.87 0.77
CA ALA A 68 -6.55 -3.83 0.15
C ALA A 68 -7.41 -4.35 -1.03
N PRO A 69 -8.61 -3.78 -1.23
CA PRO A 69 -9.59 -4.23 -2.23
C PRO A 69 -9.22 -3.93 -3.69
#